data_AF-G1K0T2-F1
#
_entry.id   AF-G1K0T2-F1
#
_cell.length_a   1.000
_cell.length_b   1.000
_cell.length_c   1.000
_cell.angle_alpha   90.00
_cell.angle_beta   90.00
_cell.angle_gamma   90.00
#
_symmetry.space_group_name_H-M   'P 1'
#
loop_
_entity.id
_entity.type
_entity.pdbx_description
1 polymer ?
#
loop_
_entity_poly.entity_id
_entity_poly.type
_entity_poly.pdbx_seq_one_letter_code
_entity_poly.pdbx_strand_id
1 'polypeptide(L)'
;SDYAIKGADCNVIPEVVKVIQEFHNAKKPQGFLCISPILAARVLCTVKITLGKNSCDKWPHRGAIEDAKKMGATVELRNWDEVSFDEENLIFSSPAYMYDGQYHEIDDGIGHMVKYMLVMLRKGKLKPKEKCAPRDCKH
;
A
#
# COMPACT_ATOMS: atom_id res chain seq x y z
N SER A 1 9.29 -8.22 -7.96
CA SER A 1 10.28 -7.13 -7.98
C SER A 1 11.59 -7.65 -7.45
N ASP A 2 12.69 -6.93 -7.62
CA ASP A 2 13.97 -7.21 -6.96
C ASP A 2 14.16 -6.40 -5.66
N TYR A 3 13.05 -6.00 -5.01
CA TYR A 3 13.02 -5.14 -3.82
C TYR A 3 13.86 -5.67 -2.65
N ALA A 4 13.81 -6.97 -2.39
CA ALA A 4 14.58 -7.58 -1.29
C ALA A 4 16.10 -7.36 -1.41
N ILE A 5 16.60 -7.07 -2.62
CA ILE A 5 18.03 -6.86 -2.90
C ILE A 5 18.32 -5.38 -3.12
N LYS A 6 17.44 -4.65 -3.85
CA LYS A 6 17.70 -3.27 -4.30
C LYS A 6 17.01 -2.19 -3.47
N GLY A 7 16.15 -2.53 -2.52
CA GLY A 7 15.44 -1.55 -1.70
C GLY A 7 14.69 -0.50 -2.54
N ALA A 8 14.85 0.78 -2.19
CA ALA A 8 14.23 1.90 -2.90
C ALA A 8 14.45 1.92 -4.42
N ASP A 9 15.59 1.43 -4.90
CA ASP A 9 15.98 1.45 -6.32
C ASP A 9 15.49 0.21 -7.09
N CYS A 10 14.57 -0.56 -6.51
CA CYS A 10 14.08 -1.79 -7.13
C CYS A 10 13.33 -1.57 -8.45
N ASN A 11 13.30 -2.62 -9.25
CA ASN A 11 12.47 -2.77 -10.43
C ASN A 11 11.29 -3.69 -10.13
N VAL A 12 10.14 -3.30 -10.67
CA VAL A 12 8.91 -4.12 -10.65
C VAL A 12 8.78 -4.83 -12.00
N ILE A 13 8.31 -6.07 -11.96
CA ILE A 13 8.08 -6.89 -13.17
C ILE A 13 7.10 -6.12 -14.10
N PRO A 14 7.40 -5.94 -15.40
CA PRO A 14 6.61 -5.10 -16.30
C PRO A 14 5.11 -5.42 -16.33
N GLU A 15 4.75 -6.70 -16.28
CA GLU A 15 3.37 -7.17 -16.24
C GLU A 15 2.65 -6.71 -14.97
N VAL A 16 3.34 -6.68 -13.83
CA VAL A 16 2.78 -6.19 -12.56
C VAL A 16 2.61 -4.68 -12.58
N VAL A 17 3.58 -3.95 -13.15
CA VAL A 17 3.46 -2.49 -13.38
C VAL A 17 2.21 -2.19 -14.21
N LYS A 18 2.04 -2.91 -15.33
CA LYS A 18 0.90 -2.76 -16.22
C LYS A 18 -0.42 -2.98 -15.49
N VAL A 19 -0.56 -4.07 -14.75
CA VAL A 19 -1.81 -4.37 -14.01
C VAL A 19 -2.14 -3.31 -12.96
N ILE A 20 -1.14 -2.86 -12.17
CA ILE A 20 -1.34 -1.81 -11.16
C ILE A 20 -1.81 -0.51 -11.82
N GLN A 21 -1.17 -0.11 -12.91
CA GLN A 21 -1.52 1.11 -13.65
C GLN A 21 -2.89 1.01 -14.32
N GLU A 22 -3.22 -0.12 -14.93
CA GLU A 22 -4.54 -0.33 -15.57
C GLU A 22 -5.68 -0.27 -14.55
N PHE A 23 -5.52 -0.89 -13.38
CA PHE A 23 -6.52 -0.80 -12.30
C PHE A 23 -6.63 0.62 -11.74
N HIS A 24 -5.51 1.30 -11.53
CA HIS A 24 -5.50 2.69 -11.06
C HIS A 24 -6.17 3.65 -12.05
N ASN A 25 -5.86 3.51 -13.34
CA ASN A 25 -6.45 4.32 -14.41
C ASN A 25 -7.95 4.04 -14.58
N ALA A 26 -8.36 2.77 -14.46
CA ALA A 26 -9.76 2.36 -14.47
C ALA A 26 -10.51 2.70 -13.16
N LYS A 27 -9.85 3.36 -12.19
CA LYS A 27 -10.44 3.71 -10.88
C LYS A 27 -11.04 2.50 -10.17
N LYS A 28 -10.37 1.35 -10.29
CA LYS A 28 -10.71 0.13 -9.56
C LYS A 28 -9.92 0.09 -8.25
N PRO A 29 -10.58 -0.18 -7.10
CA PRO A 29 -9.88 -0.34 -5.84
C PRO A 29 -8.82 -1.43 -5.87
N GLN A 30 -7.70 -1.17 -5.18
CA GLN A 30 -6.57 -2.09 -5.07
C GLN A 30 -6.22 -2.28 -3.59
N GLY A 31 -5.97 -3.52 -3.19
CA GLY A 31 -5.56 -3.88 -1.83
C GLY A 31 -4.13 -4.40 -1.80
N PHE A 32 -3.30 -3.88 -0.89
CA PHE A 32 -1.91 -4.28 -0.70
C PHE A 32 -1.66 -4.65 0.77
N LEU A 33 -1.14 -5.86 1.00
CA LEU A 33 -0.88 -6.40 2.33
C LEU A 33 0.62 -6.65 2.54
N CYS A 34 1.05 -6.60 3.80
CA CYS A 34 2.43 -6.91 4.19
C CYS A 34 3.44 -5.99 3.49
N ILE A 35 4.37 -6.56 2.71
CA ILE A 35 5.38 -5.80 1.98
C ILE A 35 4.89 -5.24 0.64
N SER A 36 3.77 -5.74 0.12
CA SER A 36 3.27 -5.35 -1.21
C SER A 36 2.90 -3.86 -1.38
N PRO A 37 2.60 -3.05 -0.33
CA PRO A 37 2.44 -1.61 -0.50
C PRO A 37 3.66 -0.91 -1.11
N ILE A 38 4.85 -1.50 -1.01
CA ILE A 38 6.05 -1.04 -1.72
C ILE A 38 5.85 -1.00 -3.23
N LEU A 39 5.09 -1.94 -3.80
CA LEU A 39 4.80 -1.95 -5.24
C LEU A 39 3.93 -0.75 -5.64
N ALA A 40 2.94 -0.42 -4.80
CA ALA A 40 2.11 0.77 -5.02
C ALA A 40 2.95 2.05 -4.92
N ALA A 41 3.83 2.15 -3.91
CA ALA A 41 4.76 3.26 -3.77
C ALA A 41 5.67 3.39 -5.00
N ARG A 42 6.28 2.30 -5.45
CA ARG A 42 7.21 2.31 -6.58
C ARG A 42 6.56 2.69 -7.90
N VAL A 43 5.35 2.18 -8.16
CA VAL A 43 4.68 2.31 -9.46
C VAL A 43 3.86 3.58 -9.58
N LEU A 44 3.22 4.02 -8.50
CA LEU A 44 2.27 5.13 -8.52
C LEU A 44 2.80 6.39 -7.82
N CYS A 45 3.86 6.26 -7.02
CA CYS A 45 4.56 7.33 -6.29
C CYS A 45 3.70 8.11 -5.30
N THR A 46 2.72 8.89 -5.75
CA THR A 46 1.90 9.79 -4.92
C THR A 46 0.71 9.07 -4.29
N VAL A 47 0.98 7.97 -3.58
CA VAL A 47 -0.02 7.15 -2.91
C VAL A 47 0.13 7.23 -1.40
N LYS A 48 -0.99 7.08 -0.70
CA LYS A 48 -1.02 6.96 0.75
C LYS A 48 -1.18 5.49 1.15
N ILE A 49 -0.23 4.98 1.92
CA ILE A 49 -0.17 3.56 2.29
C ILE A 49 0.26 3.39 3.75
N THR A 50 0.10 2.19 4.29
CA THR A 50 0.77 1.78 5.53
C THR A 50 1.62 0.53 5.31
N LEU A 51 2.71 0.46 6.06
CA LEU A 51 3.59 -0.70 6.20
C LEU A 51 3.68 -1.13 7.68
N GLY A 52 2.85 -0.56 8.55
CA GLY A 52 2.89 -0.76 10.00
C GLY A 52 3.45 0.41 10.79
N LYS A 53 4.10 0.12 11.91
CA LYS A 53 4.74 1.11 12.79
C LYS A 53 6.26 1.13 12.61
N ASN A 54 6.84 2.30 12.89
CA ASN A 54 8.29 2.44 12.99
C ASN A 54 8.74 2.20 14.46
N SER A 55 8.68 0.95 14.91
CA SER A 55 9.05 0.55 16.28
C SER A 55 10.00 -0.65 16.27
N CYS A 56 10.95 -0.72 17.21
CA CYS A 56 11.81 -1.89 17.36
C CYS A 56 11.08 -3.13 17.90
N ASP A 57 9.95 -2.93 18.59
CA ASP A 57 9.18 -3.99 19.22
C ASP A 57 8.12 -4.54 18.27
N LYS A 58 8.23 -5.82 17.89
CA LYS A 58 7.34 -6.56 16.97
C LYS A 58 7.22 -6.03 15.52
N TRP A 59 8.10 -5.13 15.06
CA TRP A 59 8.11 -4.67 13.65
C TRP A 59 9.48 -4.90 12.99
N PRO A 60 9.80 -6.16 12.62
CA PRO A 60 11.11 -6.52 12.07
C PRO A 60 11.40 -5.86 10.72
N HIS A 61 10.36 -5.49 9.96
CA HIS A 61 10.48 -4.97 8.59
C HIS A 61 10.27 -3.45 8.48
N ARG A 62 10.36 -2.71 9.60
CA ARG A 62 10.13 -1.25 9.65
C ARG A 62 10.98 -0.42 8.69
N GLY A 63 12.13 -0.93 8.23
CA GLY A 63 12.99 -0.26 7.25
C GLY A 63 12.28 0.06 5.92
N ALA A 64 11.27 -0.74 5.55
CA ALA A 64 10.48 -0.53 4.34
C ALA A 64 9.71 0.80 4.35
N ILE A 65 9.43 1.37 5.53
CA ILE A 65 8.74 2.66 5.68
C ILE A 65 9.57 3.78 5.03
N GLU A 66 10.89 3.78 5.25
CA GLU A 66 11.76 4.83 4.69
C GLU A 66 11.98 4.63 3.19
N ASP A 67 12.05 3.39 2.70
CA ASP A 67 12.09 3.11 1.28
C ASP A 67 10.83 3.59 0.55
N ALA A 68 9.65 3.31 1.11
CA ALA A 68 8.38 3.78 0.56
C ALA A 68 8.31 5.31 0.46
N LYS A 69 8.80 6.02 1.49
CA LYS A 69 8.90 7.49 1.47
C LYS A 69 9.86 7.98 0.38
N LYS A 70 11.02 7.33 0.19
CA LYS A 70 11.96 7.65 -0.89
C LYS A 70 11.36 7.44 -2.28
N MET A 71 10.48 6.45 -2.43
CA MET A 71 9.71 6.20 -3.65
C MET A 71 8.55 7.22 -3.87
N GLY A 72 8.33 8.16 -2.94
CA GLY A 72 7.35 9.23 -3.06
C GLY A 72 6.02 8.99 -2.32
N ALA A 73 5.86 7.85 -1.66
CA ALA A 73 4.62 7.53 -0.96
C ALA A 73 4.48 8.29 0.37
N THR A 74 3.24 8.64 0.72
CA THR A 74 2.90 9.09 2.07
C THR A 74 2.62 7.87 2.93
N VAL A 75 3.52 7.57 3.88
CA VAL A 75 3.33 6.41 4.78
C VAL A 75 2.60 6.83 6.05
N GLU A 76 1.41 6.29 6.27
CA GLU A 76 0.69 6.36 7.54
C GLU A 76 1.17 5.25 8.48
N LEU A 77 1.61 5.61 9.69
CA LEU A 77 1.92 4.62 10.71
C LEU A 77 0.61 4.07 11.27
N ARG A 78 0.37 2.78 11.07
CA ARG A 78 -0.85 2.08 11.50
C ARG A 78 -0.47 0.84 12.31
N ASN A 79 -1.31 0.48 13.27
CA ASN A 79 -1.19 -0.77 13.99
C ASN A 79 -1.56 -1.97 13.11
N TRP A 80 -1.29 -3.19 13.57
CA TRP A 80 -1.48 -4.42 12.80
C TRP A 80 -2.95 -4.70 12.43
N ASP A 81 -3.88 -4.24 13.25
CA ASP A 81 -5.34 -4.36 13.11
C ASP A 81 -5.98 -3.20 12.34
N GLU A 82 -5.18 -2.22 11.93
CA GLU A 82 -5.62 -1.00 11.25
C GLU A 82 -5.38 -1.06 9.74
N VAL A 83 -6.11 -0.21 9.02
CA VAL A 83 -6.11 -0.12 7.56
C VAL A 83 -5.85 1.32 7.17
N SER A 84 -4.92 1.54 6.24
CA SER A 84 -4.80 2.84 5.55
C SER A 84 -5.62 2.80 4.26
N PHE A 85 -6.41 3.85 4.04
CA PHE A 85 -7.18 4.04 2.82
C PHE A 85 -6.83 5.38 2.17
N ASP A 86 -6.33 5.30 0.94
CA ASP A 86 -6.15 6.40 0.03
C ASP A 86 -7.40 6.56 -0.84
N GLU A 87 -8.25 7.51 -0.45
CA GLU A 87 -9.50 7.80 -1.15
C GLU A 87 -9.28 8.34 -2.58
N GLU A 88 -8.17 9.04 -2.82
CA GLU A 88 -7.90 9.67 -4.11
C GLU A 88 -7.44 8.66 -5.16
N ASN A 89 -6.62 7.70 -4.72
CA ASN A 89 -6.06 6.63 -5.56
C ASN A 89 -6.81 5.30 -5.46
N LEU A 90 -7.78 5.18 -4.55
CA LEU A 90 -8.53 3.96 -4.25
C LEU A 90 -7.65 2.79 -3.80
N ILE A 91 -6.67 3.09 -2.94
CA ILE A 91 -5.69 2.10 -2.47
C ILE A 91 -5.93 1.81 -1.00
N PHE A 92 -6.06 0.52 -0.69
CA PHE A 92 -6.15 -0.01 0.67
C PHE A 92 -4.83 -0.68 1.01
N SER A 93 -4.35 -0.49 2.22
CA SER A 93 -3.21 -1.24 2.73
C SER A 93 -3.31 -1.57 4.20
N SER A 94 -2.74 -2.71 4.60
CA SER A 94 -2.65 -3.15 5.98
C SER A 94 -1.36 -3.94 6.24
N PRO A 95 -0.79 -3.88 7.47
CA PRO A 95 0.57 -4.36 7.69
C PRO A 95 0.74 -5.88 7.69
N ALA A 96 -0.27 -6.66 8.07
CA ALA A 96 -0.17 -8.13 8.18
C ALA A 96 1.15 -8.58 8.85
N TYR A 97 1.90 -9.51 8.25
CA TYR A 97 3.18 -10.02 8.76
C TYR A 97 4.35 -9.02 8.78
N MET A 98 4.15 -7.74 8.44
CA MET A 98 5.09 -6.69 8.82
C MET A 98 5.19 -6.56 10.36
N TYR A 99 4.11 -6.96 11.05
CA TYR A 99 4.03 -7.16 12.49
C TYR A 99 4.33 -8.62 12.84
N ASP A 100 5.14 -8.83 13.88
CA ASP A 100 5.41 -10.12 14.50
C ASP A 100 4.24 -10.49 15.44
N GLY A 101 3.13 -10.91 14.80
CA GLY A 101 1.87 -11.27 15.44
C GLY A 101 1.54 -12.75 15.35
N GLN A 102 0.61 -13.17 16.21
CA GLN A 102 0.00 -14.49 16.13
C GLN A 102 -0.90 -14.60 14.90
N TYR A 103 -1.10 -15.82 14.40
CA TYR A 103 -1.92 -16.07 13.21
C TYR A 103 -3.30 -15.37 13.25
N HIS A 104 -4.00 -15.44 14.38
CA HIS A 104 -5.33 -14.83 14.52
C HIS A 104 -5.28 -13.30 14.45
N GLU A 105 -4.25 -12.65 15.01
CA GLU A 105 -4.06 -11.20 14.87
C GLU A 105 -3.89 -10.82 13.39
N ILE A 106 -3.10 -11.59 12.65
CA ILE A 106 -2.88 -11.33 11.22
C ILE A 106 -4.15 -11.56 10.41
N ASP A 107 -4.90 -12.63 10.68
CA ASP A 107 -6.17 -12.94 10.04
C ASP A 107 -7.21 -11.84 10.30
N ASP A 108 -7.34 -11.38 11.55
CA ASP A 108 -8.25 -10.29 11.94
C ASP A 108 -7.90 -8.99 11.20
N GLY A 109 -6.62 -8.60 11.13
CA GLY A 109 -6.17 -7.40 10.42
C GLY A 109 -6.46 -7.46 8.91
N ILE A 110 -6.21 -8.61 8.26
CA ILE A 110 -6.57 -8.82 6.85
C ILE A 110 -8.09 -8.76 6.67
N GLY A 111 -8.84 -9.41 7.56
CA GLY A 111 -10.30 -9.41 7.58
C GLY A 111 -10.88 -8.00 7.69
N HIS A 112 -10.30 -7.15 8.54
CA HIS A 112 -10.66 -5.74 8.65
C HIS A 112 -10.46 -4.99 7.33
N MET A 113 -9.33 -5.17 6.66
CA MET A 113 -9.06 -4.55 5.36
C MET A 113 -10.08 -4.97 4.30
N VAL A 114 -10.33 -6.27 4.16
CA VAL A 114 -11.26 -6.79 3.15
C VAL A 114 -12.69 -6.32 3.44
N LYS A 115 -13.13 -6.38 4.70
CA LYS A 115 -14.45 -5.89 5.11
C LYS A 115 -14.60 -4.40 4.84
N TYR A 116 -13.58 -3.60 5.16
CA TYR A 116 -13.61 -2.17 4.91
C TYR A 116 -13.67 -1.85 3.42
N MET A 117 -12.86 -2.52 2.60
CA MET A 117 -12.89 -2.39 1.14
C MET A 117 -14.27 -2.72 0.55
N LEU A 118 -14.90 -3.81 1.00
CA LEU A 118 -16.26 -4.19 0.57
C LEU A 118 -17.31 -3.14 0.98
N VAL A 119 -17.19 -2.56 2.18
CA VAL A 119 -18.09 -1.49 2.63
C VAL A 119 -17.94 -0.24 1.75
N MET A 120 -16.72 0.14 1.41
CA MET A 120 -16.46 1.32 0.57
C MET A 120 -16.94 1.11 -0.87
N LEU A 121 -16.78 -0.11 -1.41
CA LEU A 121 -17.31 -0.51 -2.71
C LEU A 121 -18.84 -0.45 -2.77
N ARG A 122 -19.53 -0.96 -1.75
CA ARG A 122 -21.01 -1.01 -1.71
C ARG A 122 -21.66 0.37 -1.54
N LYS A 123 -20.98 1.30 -0.86
CA LYS A 123 -21.54 2.63 -0.56
C LYS A 123 -21.57 3.58 -1.75
N GLY A 124 -20.99 3.22 -2.91
CA GLY A 124 -20.95 4.09 -4.10
C GLY A 124 -20.27 5.46 -3.85
N LYS A 125 -19.56 5.60 -2.71
CA LYS A 125 -18.96 6.86 -2.25
C LYS A 125 -17.55 7.10 -2.78
N LEU A 126 -17.05 6.22 -3.64
CA LEU A 126 -15.81 6.45 -4.38
C LEU A 126 -16.08 7.43 -5.52
N LYS A 127 -16.35 8.70 -5.19
CA LYS A 127 -16.48 9.77 -6.19
C LYS A 127 -15.09 10.41 -6.38
N PRO A 128 -14.53 10.40 -7.61
CA PRO A 128 -13.21 10.96 -7.85
C PRO A 128 -13.18 12.47 -7.60
N LYS A 129 -12.08 12.97 -7.02
CA LYS A 129 -11.66 14.36 -7.23
C LYS A 129 -10.89 14.45 -8.56
N GLU A 130 -11.10 15.51 -9.33
CA GLU A 130 -10.35 15.80 -10.55
C GLU A 130 -8.84 15.92 -10.24
N LYS A 131 -8.01 15.31 -11.09
CA LYS A 131 -6.57 15.08 -10.83
C LYS A 131 -5.73 16.37 -11.00
N CYS A 132 -4.71 16.52 -10.14
CA CYS A 132 -3.47 17.21 -10.50
C CYS A 132 -2.63 16.34 -11.46
N ALA A 133 -1.87 16.99 -12.34
CA ALA A 133 -1.08 16.34 -13.40
C ALA A 133 -0.10 15.26 -12.86
N PRO A 134 0.12 14.17 -13.62
CA PRO A 134 1.13 13.17 -13.26
C PRO A 134 2.51 13.82 -13.22
N ARG A 135 3.18 13.74 -12.07
CA ARG A 135 4.60 14.08 -11.97
C ARG A 135 5.39 12.88 -12.45
N ASP A 136 6.22 13.08 -13.47
CA ASP A 136 7.12 12.04 -13.99
C ASP A 136 7.98 11.48 -12.87
N CYS A 137 7.67 10.26 -12.44
CA CYS A 137 8.58 9.49 -11.61
C CYS A 137 9.74 9.03 -12.47
N LYS A 138 10.83 9.80 -12.46
CA LYS A 138 12.10 9.40 -13.07
C LYS A 138 12.58 8.13 -12.37
N HIS A 139 12.58 7.04 -13.14
CA HIS A 139 13.21 5.76 -12.80
C HIS A 139 14.60 5.74 -13.41
#